data_AF-A0A928V4J2-F1
#
_entry.id   AF-A0A928V4J2-F1
#
_cell.length_a   1.000
_cell.length_b   1.000
_cell.length_c   1.000
_cell.angle_alpha   90.00
_cell.angle_beta   90.00
_cell.angle_gamma   90.00
#
_symmetry.space_group_name_H-M   'P 1'
#
loop_
_entity.id
_entity.type
_entity.pdbx_description
1 polymer ?
#
loop_
_entity_poly.entity_id
_entity_poly.type
_entity_poly.pdbx_seq_one_letter_code
_entity_poly.pdbx_strand_id
1 'polypeptide(L)'
;MIQWQHLHYLMTDQYRGETFFEFIAEAVQQGITTALTKYVSLASALDAISSDDTSKSLLICFNLPNATRIELETKGIFYIEFRVSPVQFGKDLYLAWRTNCKDIEKALEGYAVSDRTLNLEAAHLTSSVRAQRRKQENSNTHFINLEKTTIIIGSDEDYPAPDSDLTGLPSLTAFSEELTSLDRGRRILYKPIGDEDPSAMLTWLSDLLNVSVKVCHNNAYQLLCFNDDIQLVGISANILQEAKWFAKEAVQLHAPLTAVTSEFKQIPFNTVLLPEFWHAIAENRFQPIPPPTNLPDHLCAREIFDSWGDYEKVMNWGRTIPYFSFLRSGGGTLITRLNALDRKSRLDSTEPTVSHTTAMLSLKDSCAGKTAYVLGNAASLNELNLSRLMSEDAFWCNRAFEMEKRGITFSPKYYMFADLLGFKNFSEKIMGVKAGTKFFRNDVYAHAEQDWLAELKEQQVIQFTSVDDPGMHEGFFSMDAAYRTYCGRTVVLDAIQIAAYMGYSKILVGGVDLDYSQPYFFGTSINGRMPENEAIEAFRFAHQTLEKNGIELKKITHSPQLPLEYVASQFQNEKSSLS
;
A
#
# COMPACT_ATOMS: atom_id res chain seq x y z
N MET A 1 48.46 13.00 -12.21
CA MET A 1 48.01 12.52 -10.90
C MET A 1 48.82 13.25 -9.85
N ILE A 2 48.24 13.46 -8.67
CA ILE A 2 48.77 14.31 -7.59
C ILE A 2 49.05 13.43 -6.38
N GLN A 3 50.23 13.58 -5.77
CA GLN A 3 50.57 12.84 -4.55
C GLN A 3 50.00 13.58 -3.34
N TRP A 4 48.89 13.09 -2.79
CA TRP A 4 48.25 13.68 -1.62
C TRP A 4 49.07 13.40 -0.36
N GLN A 5 49.60 14.45 0.26
CA GLN A 5 50.41 14.37 1.48
C GLN A 5 49.59 14.61 2.75
N HIS A 6 48.43 15.26 2.63
CA HIS A 6 47.54 15.53 3.75
C HIS A 6 46.08 15.35 3.31
N LEU A 7 45.28 14.65 4.13
CA LEU A 7 43.88 14.42 3.86
C LEU A 7 43.04 15.03 4.99
N HIS A 8 42.18 15.96 4.62
CA HIS A 8 41.41 16.76 5.57
C HIS A 8 39.93 16.42 5.43
N TYR A 9 39.23 16.32 6.55
CA TYR A 9 37.78 16.12 6.56
C TYR A 9 37.06 17.36 7.11
N LEU A 10 36.09 17.87 6.36
CA LEU A 10 35.27 18.99 6.79
C LEU A 10 33.83 18.55 7.07
N MET A 11 33.41 18.71 8.33
CA MET A 11 32.02 18.50 8.74
C MET A 11 31.23 19.80 8.60
N THR A 12 30.35 19.88 7.61
CA THR A 12 29.36 20.96 7.48
C THR A 12 27.97 20.55 7.99
N ASP A 13 27.71 19.25 8.16
CA ASP A 13 26.50 18.66 8.74
C ASP A 13 26.91 17.72 9.90
N GLN A 14 26.66 18.14 11.14
CA GLN A 14 27.15 17.43 12.33
C GLN A 14 26.53 16.03 12.49
N TYR A 15 25.28 15.81 12.06
CA TYR A 15 24.59 14.56 12.36
C TYR A 15 24.89 13.48 11.32
N ARG A 16 24.76 13.80 10.03
CA ARG A 16 24.97 12.82 8.96
C ARG A 16 26.42 12.73 8.53
N GLY A 17 27.16 13.83 8.62
CA GLY A 17 28.59 13.86 8.30
C GLY A 17 29.43 13.07 9.30
N GLU A 18 29.10 13.09 10.59
CA GLU A 18 29.86 12.33 11.59
C GLU A 18 29.71 10.82 11.37
N THR A 19 28.47 10.34 11.27
CA THR A 19 28.18 8.92 11.03
C THR A 19 28.76 8.43 9.70
N PHE A 20 28.62 9.21 8.61
CA PHE A 20 29.25 8.88 7.33
C PHE A 20 30.75 8.63 7.47
N PHE A 21 31.43 9.54 8.17
CA PHE A 21 32.88 9.50 8.33
C PHE A 21 33.35 8.34 9.19
N GLU A 22 32.65 8.03 10.30
CA GLU A 22 32.98 6.87 11.13
C GLU A 22 33.00 5.57 10.32
N PHE A 23 32.07 5.41 9.37
CA PHE A 23 31.99 4.23 8.52
C PHE A 23 33.05 4.19 7.42
N ILE A 24 33.43 5.32 6.82
CA ILE A 24 34.43 5.32 5.73
C ILE A 24 35.87 5.46 6.25
N ALA A 25 36.09 5.92 7.49
CA ALA A 25 37.43 6.23 7.99
C ALA A 25 38.40 5.05 7.90
N GLU A 26 37.94 3.85 8.23
CA GLU A 26 38.76 2.63 8.10
C GLU A 26 39.11 2.33 6.63
N ALA A 27 38.13 2.41 5.72
CA ALA A 27 38.34 2.20 4.30
C ALA A 27 39.29 3.24 3.69
N VAL A 28 39.18 4.50 4.11
CA VAL A 28 40.07 5.60 3.71
C VAL A 28 41.48 5.36 4.22
N GLN A 29 41.66 4.99 5.49
CA GLN A 29 42.96 4.73 6.10
C GLN A 29 43.65 3.49 5.50
N GLN A 30 42.89 2.47 5.09
CA GLN A 30 43.41 1.31 4.37
C GLN A 30 43.75 1.65 2.91
N GLY A 31 42.94 2.51 2.27
CA GLY A 31 43.11 2.90 0.88
C GLY A 31 44.15 4.01 0.64
N ILE A 32 44.51 4.79 1.66
CA ILE A 32 45.42 5.94 1.54
C ILE A 32 46.43 5.91 2.70
N THR A 33 47.72 5.95 2.38
CA THR A 33 48.84 5.89 3.35
C THR A 33 49.06 7.18 4.15
N THR A 34 48.14 8.13 4.06
CA THR A 34 48.29 9.51 4.54
C THR A 34 47.46 9.73 5.80
N ALA A 35 47.99 10.52 6.74
CA ALA A 35 47.27 10.85 7.98
C ALA A 35 45.96 11.61 7.69
N LEU A 36 44.88 11.16 8.33
CA LEU A 36 43.52 11.70 8.19
C LEU A 36 43.24 12.68 9.34
N THR A 37 42.96 13.94 9.03
CA THR A 37 42.71 14.98 10.06
C THR A 37 41.27 15.50 9.97
N LYS A 38 40.53 15.44 11.09
CA LYS A 38 39.11 15.85 11.21
C LYS A 38 39.00 17.32 11.61
N TYR A 39 38.16 18.09 10.90
CA TYR A 39 37.86 19.49 11.20
C TYR A 39 36.34 19.73 11.34
N VAL A 40 35.99 20.59 12.30
CA VAL A 40 34.60 20.95 12.64
C VAL A 40 34.19 22.30 12.03
N SER A 41 35.15 23.08 11.51
CA SER A 41 34.88 24.36 10.84
C SER A 41 35.76 24.53 9.61
N LEU A 42 35.23 25.25 8.62
CA LEU A 42 35.96 25.58 7.39
C LEU A 42 37.21 26.40 7.71
N ALA A 43 37.11 27.38 8.61
CA ALA A 43 38.24 28.22 9.00
C ALA A 43 39.41 27.37 9.53
N SER A 44 39.14 26.42 10.44
CA SER A 44 40.18 25.54 10.98
C SER A 44 40.77 24.61 9.92
N ALA A 45 39.94 24.12 8.99
CA ALA A 45 40.42 23.30 7.87
C ALA A 45 41.33 24.12 6.94
N LEU A 46 40.91 25.34 6.58
CA LEU A 46 41.67 26.24 5.72
C LEU A 46 42.98 26.69 6.36
N ASP A 47 42.99 26.98 7.66
CA ASP A 47 44.21 27.36 8.39
C ASP A 47 45.24 26.22 8.36
N ALA A 48 44.79 24.98 8.58
CA ALA A 48 45.67 23.82 8.51
C ALA A 48 46.16 23.54 7.09
N ILE A 49 45.27 23.58 6.09
CA ILE A 49 45.64 23.39 4.68
C ILE A 49 46.60 24.48 4.19
N SER A 50 46.44 25.72 4.68
CA SER A 50 47.34 26.83 4.34
C SER A 50 48.72 26.69 4.98
N SER A 51 48.83 25.93 6.09
CA SER A 51 50.13 25.57 6.69
C SER A 51 50.82 24.41 6.00
N ASP A 52 50.05 23.56 5.29
CA ASP A 52 50.53 22.50 4.40
C ASP A 52 50.66 23.00 2.95
N ASP A 53 51.25 22.20 2.06
CA ASP A 53 51.29 22.50 0.61
C ASP A 53 49.90 22.27 0.00
N THR A 54 49.16 23.35 -0.28
CA THR A 54 47.78 23.31 -0.81
C THR A 54 47.64 22.45 -2.08
N SER A 55 48.71 22.32 -2.87
CA SER A 55 48.74 21.50 -4.07
C SER A 55 48.74 19.98 -3.80
N LYS A 56 48.92 19.58 -2.53
CA LYS A 56 49.00 18.19 -2.06
C LYS A 56 48.01 17.87 -0.94
N SER A 57 47.06 18.77 -0.68
CA SER A 57 45.97 18.54 0.27
C SER A 57 44.67 18.23 -0.45
N LEU A 58 43.98 17.16 -0.03
CA LEU A 58 42.64 16.81 -0.50
C LEU A 58 41.65 16.95 0.64
N LEU A 59 40.59 17.71 0.42
CA LEU A 59 39.48 17.88 1.36
C LEU A 59 38.32 16.94 1.01
N ILE A 60 37.90 16.09 1.95
CA ILE A 60 36.66 15.31 1.82
C ILE A 60 35.56 16.04 2.58
N CYS A 61 34.45 16.29 1.90
CA CYS A 61 33.32 17.04 2.43
C CYS A 61 32.02 16.23 2.29
N PHE A 62 31.08 16.45 3.23
CA PHE A 62 29.71 15.94 3.13
C PHE A 62 28.73 17.11 3.24
N ASN A 63 27.85 17.32 2.25
CA ASN A 63 26.94 18.48 2.16
C ASN A 63 27.67 19.84 2.17
N LEU A 64 28.57 20.07 1.21
CA LEU A 64 29.38 21.29 1.15
C LEU A 64 28.56 22.48 0.60
N PRO A 65 28.49 23.61 1.32
CA PRO A 65 27.88 24.83 0.79
C PRO A 65 28.61 25.38 -0.46
N ASN A 66 27.87 25.85 -1.47
CA ASN A 66 28.27 26.71 -2.58
C ASN A 66 29.21 27.85 -2.16
N ALA A 67 28.92 28.59 -1.09
CA ALA A 67 29.79 29.69 -0.64
C ALA A 67 31.19 29.17 -0.27
N THR A 68 31.23 28.07 0.50
CA THR A 68 32.46 27.35 0.84
C THR A 68 33.14 26.78 -0.40
N ARG A 69 32.37 26.25 -1.36
CA ARG A 69 32.89 25.71 -2.61
C ARG A 69 33.64 26.77 -3.41
N ILE A 70 33.03 27.94 -3.59
CA ILE A 70 33.64 29.09 -4.28
C ILE A 70 34.94 29.49 -3.59
N GLU A 71 34.97 29.50 -2.25
CA GLU A 71 36.18 29.81 -1.49
C GLU A 71 37.30 28.78 -1.73
N LEU A 72 37.00 27.48 -1.69
CA LEU A 72 37.96 26.41 -1.96
C LEU A 72 38.51 26.49 -3.39
N GLU A 73 37.64 26.71 -4.37
CA GLU A 73 38.02 26.89 -5.77
C GLU A 73 38.92 28.13 -5.95
N THR A 74 38.59 29.24 -5.30
CA THR A 74 39.39 30.48 -5.34
C THR A 74 40.78 30.27 -4.73
N LYS A 75 40.88 29.47 -3.66
CA LYS A 75 42.15 29.13 -3.00
C LYS A 75 42.92 28.00 -3.68
N GLY A 76 42.36 27.38 -4.72
CA GLY A 76 42.97 26.26 -5.43
C GLY A 76 43.07 24.98 -4.60
N ILE A 77 42.20 24.81 -3.59
CA ILE A 77 42.18 23.63 -2.73
C ILE A 77 41.35 22.54 -3.41
N PHE A 78 41.93 21.34 -3.52
CA PHE A 78 41.24 20.20 -4.11
C PHE A 78 40.26 19.58 -3.11
N TYR A 79 39.08 19.19 -3.59
CA TYR A 79 38.08 18.54 -2.74
C TYR A 79 37.28 17.45 -3.45
N ILE A 80 36.71 16.55 -2.67
CA ILE A 80 35.62 15.64 -3.06
C ILE A 80 34.44 15.94 -2.15
N GLU A 81 33.30 16.24 -2.74
CA GLU A 81 32.05 16.47 -2.02
C GLU A 81 31.12 15.27 -2.22
N PHE A 82 30.60 14.74 -1.11
CA PHE A 82 29.54 13.75 -1.07
C PHE A 82 28.24 14.35 -0.56
N ARG A 83 27.11 13.83 -1.04
CA ARG A 83 25.76 14.11 -0.56
C ARG A 83 24.91 12.84 -0.64
N VAL A 84 23.82 12.79 0.11
CA VAL A 84 22.79 11.76 -0.14
C VAL A 84 22.22 11.98 -1.54
N SER A 85 22.14 10.91 -2.34
CA SER A 85 21.57 11.01 -3.68
C SER A 85 20.06 11.33 -3.63
N PRO A 86 19.55 12.16 -4.54
CA PRO A 86 18.11 12.28 -4.77
C PRO A 86 17.52 11.03 -5.43
N VAL A 87 18.33 10.11 -5.96
CA VAL A 87 17.88 8.81 -6.48
C VAL A 87 17.77 7.83 -5.32
N GLN A 88 16.54 7.55 -4.90
CA GLN A 88 16.25 6.78 -3.70
C GLN A 88 15.45 5.49 -3.98
N PHE A 89 15.09 5.20 -5.23
CA PHE A 89 14.42 3.94 -5.60
C PHE A 89 15.36 2.72 -5.67
N GLY A 90 16.67 2.93 -5.53
CA GLY A 90 17.66 1.86 -5.55
C GLY A 90 17.52 0.89 -4.37
N LYS A 91 18.16 -0.28 -4.47
CA LYS A 91 18.11 -1.30 -3.40
C LYS A 91 18.55 -0.73 -2.05
N ASP A 92 19.65 0.02 -2.07
CA ASP A 92 20.15 0.85 -0.97
C ASP A 92 20.25 2.32 -1.45
N LEU A 93 20.64 3.25 -0.58
CA LEU A 93 20.90 4.63 -1.00
C LEU A 93 22.18 4.75 -1.81
N TYR A 94 22.10 5.57 -2.85
CA TYR A 94 23.27 6.09 -3.55
C TYR A 94 23.82 7.33 -2.84
N LEU A 95 25.11 7.59 -2.99
CA LEU A 95 25.67 8.91 -2.76
C LEU A 95 25.76 9.65 -4.09
N ALA A 96 25.55 10.96 -4.03
CA ALA A 96 25.94 11.88 -5.08
C ALA A 96 27.33 12.41 -4.76
N TRP A 97 28.23 12.44 -5.74
CA TRP A 97 29.58 12.99 -5.55
C TRP A 97 30.00 13.93 -6.67
N ARG A 98 30.89 14.85 -6.33
CA ARG A 98 31.58 15.75 -7.27
C ARG A 98 32.98 16.09 -6.77
N THR A 99 33.82 16.60 -7.66
CA THR A 99 35.17 17.07 -7.34
C THR A 99 35.56 18.22 -8.26
N ASN A 100 36.46 19.10 -7.81
CA ASN A 100 37.12 20.08 -8.69
C ASN A 100 38.44 19.54 -9.30
N CYS A 101 38.81 18.29 -9.02
CA CYS A 101 40.02 17.66 -9.54
C CYS A 101 39.71 16.71 -10.72
N LYS A 102 40.15 17.07 -11.94
CA LYS A 102 39.90 16.27 -13.16
C LYS A 102 40.52 14.86 -13.10
N ASP A 103 41.65 14.70 -12.43
CA ASP A 103 42.31 13.40 -12.28
C ASP A 103 41.47 12.45 -11.41
N ILE A 104 40.92 12.97 -10.30
CA ILE A 104 39.99 12.22 -9.44
C ILE A 104 38.70 11.92 -10.20
N GLU A 105 38.16 12.91 -10.93
CA GLU A 105 36.94 12.72 -11.70
C GLU A 105 37.08 11.55 -12.70
N LYS A 106 38.20 11.49 -13.42
CA LYS A 106 38.52 10.42 -14.37
C LYS A 106 38.74 9.08 -13.68
N ALA A 107 39.40 9.07 -12.52
CA ALA A 107 39.65 7.84 -11.76
C ALA A 107 38.34 7.22 -11.23
N LEU A 108 37.39 8.07 -10.85
CA LEU A 108 36.14 7.64 -10.23
C LEU A 108 34.99 7.40 -11.22
N GLU A 109 35.17 7.79 -12.49
CA GLU A 109 34.15 7.65 -13.53
C GLU A 109 33.64 6.20 -13.71
N GLY A 110 34.53 5.22 -13.56
CA GLY A 110 34.18 3.80 -13.66
C GLY A 110 33.32 3.26 -12.50
N TYR A 111 33.26 3.97 -11.37
CA TYR A 111 32.44 3.61 -10.22
C TYR A 111 31.05 4.26 -10.24
N ALA A 112 30.82 5.22 -11.15
CA ALA A 112 29.54 5.88 -11.26
C ALA A 112 28.44 4.92 -11.75
N VAL A 113 27.24 5.05 -11.18
CA VAL A 113 26.10 4.24 -11.58
C VAL A 113 25.64 4.65 -12.97
N SER A 114 25.61 3.69 -13.89
CA SER A 114 25.12 3.95 -15.24
C SER A 114 23.60 4.14 -15.28
N ASP A 115 23.11 4.94 -16.23
CA ASP A 115 21.67 5.06 -16.49
C ASP A 115 21.01 3.71 -16.80
N ARG A 116 21.75 2.76 -17.41
CA ARG A 116 21.25 1.40 -17.64
C ARG A 116 20.95 0.67 -16.32
N THR A 117 21.82 0.81 -15.32
CA THR A 117 21.62 0.22 -13.99
C THR A 117 20.39 0.84 -13.32
N LEU A 118 20.26 2.16 -13.35
CA LEU A 118 19.12 2.87 -12.76
C LEU A 118 17.80 2.48 -13.45
N ASN A 119 17.80 2.34 -14.79
CA ASN A 119 16.63 1.84 -15.52
C ASN A 119 16.24 0.41 -15.10
N LEU A 120 17.22 -0.48 -14.86
CA LEU A 120 16.96 -1.84 -14.40
C LEU A 120 16.35 -1.86 -13.00
N GLU A 121 16.84 -1.02 -12.09
CA GLU A 121 16.28 -0.90 -10.74
C GLU A 121 14.88 -0.29 -10.75
N ALA A 122 14.65 0.76 -11.53
CA ALA A 122 13.33 1.36 -11.72
C ALA A 122 12.33 0.34 -12.31
N ALA A 123 12.76 -0.47 -13.28
CA ALA A 123 11.95 -1.54 -13.86
C ALA A 123 11.63 -2.65 -12.84
N HIS A 124 12.60 -3.03 -12.01
CA HIS A 124 12.39 -3.99 -10.93
C HIS A 124 11.37 -3.48 -9.91
N LEU A 125 11.53 -2.26 -9.42
CA LEU A 125 10.56 -1.63 -8.50
C LEU A 125 9.18 -1.54 -9.15
N THR A 126 9.12 -1.09 -10.41
CA THR A 126 7.88 -1.00 -11.20
C THR A 126 7.15 -2.34 -11.27
N SER A 127 7.88 -3.43 -11.54
CA SER A 127 7.29 -4.77 -11.59
C SER A 127 6.67 -5.18 -10.24
N SER A 128 7.36 -4.89 -9.14
CA SER A 128 6.90 -5.19 -7.78
C SER A 128 5.66 -4.37 -7.42
N VAL A 129 5.67 -3.07 -7.68
CA VAL A 129 4.56 -2.15 -7.35
C VAL A 129 3.32 -2.45 -8.20
N ARG A 130 3.50 -2.78 -9.49
CA ARG A 130 2.38 -3.19 -10.34
C ARG A 130 1.77 -4.52 -9.93
N ALA A 131 2.59 -5.46 -9.44
CA ALA A 131 2.06 -6.70 -8.87
C ALA A 131 1.20 -6.42 -7.62
N GLN A 132 1.60 -5.48 -6.77
CA GLN A 132 0.77 -5.01 -5.64
C GLN A 132 -0.54 -4.36 -6.13
N ARG A 133 -0.48 -3.47 -7.15
CA ARG A 133 -1.67 -2.86 -7.74
C ARG A 133 -2.64 -3.89 -8.29
N ARG A 134 -2.16 -4.90 -9.03
CA ARG A 134 -3.02 -5.97 -9.55
C ARG A 134 -3.71 -6.74 -8.42
N LYS A 135 -3.01 -6.98 -7.30
CA LYS A 135 -3.65 -7.59 -6.12
C LYS A 135 -4.76 -6.68 -5.56
N GLN A 136 -4.49 -5.38 -5.42
CA GLN A 136 -5.47 -4.39 -4.96
C GLN A 136 -6.68 -4.27 -5.87
N GLU A 137 -6.47 -4.30 -7.20
CA GLU A 137 -7.53 -4.34 -8.21
C GLU A 137 -8.36 -5.63 -8.08
N ASN A 138 -7.70 -6.78 -7.91
CA ASN A 138 -8.38 -8.06 -7.73
C ASN A 138 -9.17 -8.14 -6.41
N SER A 139 -8.67 -7.54 -5.33
CA SER A 139 -9.36 -7.47 -4.04
C SER A 139 -10.31 -6.28 -3.92
N ASN A 140 -10.42 -5.46 -4.98
CA ASN A 140 -11.19 -4.22 -5.03
C ASN A 140 -10.93 -3.27 -3.84
N THR A 141 -9.70 -3.31 -3.31
CA THR A 141 -9.28 -2.48 -2.16
C THR A 141 -8.51 -1.27 -2.67
N HIS A 142 -8.98 -0.06 -2.34
CA HIS A 142 -8.21 1.19 -2.52
C HIS A 142 -7.78 1.48 -3.97
N PHE A 143 -8.62 1.17 -4.97
CA PHE A 143 -8.35 1.55 -6.36
C PHE A 143 -8.66 3.04 -6.59
N ILE A 144 -7.62 3.84 -6.85
CA ILE A 144 -7.77 5.22 -7.30
C ILE A 144 -7.23 5.30 -8.74
N ASN A 145 -8.12 5.57 -9.69
CA ASN A 145 -7.74 5.87 -11.07
C ASN A 145 -7.04 7.24 -11.11
N LEU A 146 -5.82 7.31 -11.66
CA LEU A 146 -5.00 8.52 -11.76
C LEU A 146 -4.86 9.06 -13.18
N GLU A 147 -5.62 8.54 -14.15
CA GLU A 147 -5.56 8.99 -15.53
C GLU A 147 -5.81 10.48 -15.68
N LYS A 148 -5.05 11.13 -16.58
CA LYS A 148 -5.09 12.57 -16.87
C LYS A 148 -5.07 13.42 -15.60
N THR A 149 -4.12 13.14 -14.70
CA THR A 149 -4.00 13.86 -13.42
C THR A 149 -2.67 14.59 -13.30
N THR A 150 -2.69 15.83 -12.83
CA THR A 150 -1.50 16.57 -12.39
C THR A 150 -1.39 16.45 -10.88
N ILE A 151 -0.22 16.03 -10.40
CA ILE A 151 0.09 15.89 -8.98
C ILE A 151 1.08 17.00 -8.59
N ILE A 152 0.61 17.94 -7.78
CA ILE A 152 1.45 18.97 -7.17
C ILE A 152 2.09 18.36 -5.91
N ILE A 153 3.41 18.33 -5.87
CA ILE A 153 4.20 17.78 -4.78
C ILE A 153 4.55 18.91 -3.81
N GLY A 154 4.32 18.69 -2.51
CA GLY A 154 4.77 19.58 -1.45
C GLY A 154 6.29 19.74 -1.41
N SER A 155 6.76 20.62 -0.54
CA SER A 155 8.18 20.81 -0.26
C SER A 155 8.42 20.67 1.23
N ASP A 156 9.49 19.98 1.61
CA ASP A 156 9.91 19.93 3.00
C ASP A 156 10.53 21.30 3.35
N GLU A 157 9.79 22.13 4.10
CA GLU A 157 10.29 23.42 4.60
C GLU A 157 11.43 23.24 5.62
N ASP A 158 11.59 22.02 6.15
CA ASP A 158 12.54 21.69 7.22
C ASP A 158 13.89 21.16 6.73
N TYR A 159 14.15 21.14 5.42
CA TYR A 159 15.49 20.84 4.89
C TYR A 159 16.26 22.14 4.67
N PRO A 160 17.04 22.64 5.65
CA PRO A 160 17.88 23.80 5.43
C PRO A 160 18.84 23.45 4.30
N ALA A 161 18.65 24.08 3.14
CA ALA A 161 19.70 24.11 2.16
C ALA A 161 20.92 24.71 2.89
N PRO A 162 22.09 24.04 2.92
CA PRO A 162 23.31 24.59 3.52
C PRO A 162 23.76 25.91 2.86
N ASP A 163 23.01 26.39 1.86
CA ASP A 163 23.39 27.33 0.82
C ASP A 163 22.46 28.53 0.64
N SER A 164 21.51 28.74 1.53
CA SER A 164 20.60 29.86 1.36
C SER A 164 21.21 31.16 1.93
N ASP A 165 22.02 31.85 1.12
CA ASP A 165 22.05 33.32 1.11
C ASP A 165 20.66 33.90 0.78
N LEU A 166 19.73 33.04 0.35
CA LEU A 166 18.29 33.28 0.33
C LEU A 166 17.73 33.19 1.75
N THR A 167 17.31 34.32 2.30
CA THR A 167 16.38 34.35 3.43
C THR A 167 15.07 33.67 3.01
N GLY A 168 14.91 32.39 3.33
CA GLY A 168 13.70 31.59 3.08
C GLY A 168 13.83 30.61 1.90
N LEU A 169 13.51 29.34 2.14
CA LEU A 169 13.24 28.39 1.06
C LEU A 169 12.06 28.91 0.24
N PRO A 170 12.10 28.82 -1.11
CA PRO A 170 10.97 29.24 -1.91
C PRO A 170 9.78 28.32 -1.59
N SER A 171 8.70 28.90 -1.05
CA SER A 171 7.42 28.21 -0.85
C SER A 171 6.72 28.02 -2.20
N LEU A 172 5.82 27.03 -2.31
CA LEU A 172 4.99 26.83 -3.51
C LEU A 172 4.23 28.10 -3.92
N THR A 173 3.89 28.93 -2.94
CA THR A 173 3.22 30.22 -3.13
C THR A 173 4.00 31.20 -4.02
N ALA A 174 5.33 31.10 -4.06
CA ALA A 174 6.18 31.93 -4.90
C ALA A 174 6.05 31.63 -6.40
N PHE A 175 5.49 30.47 -6.76
CA PHE A 175 5.36 30.00 -8.15
C PHE A 175 3.90 30.04 -8.64
N SER A 176 3.14 31.03 -8.18
CA SER A 176 1.70 31.15 -8.49
C SER A 176 1.43 31.28 -9.99
N GLU A 177 2.30 31.98 -10.73
CA GLU A 177 2.13 32.21 -12.17
C GLU A 177 2.34 30.90 -12.96
N GLU A 178 3.39 30.16 -12.63
CA GLU A 178 3.71 28.86 -13.22
C GLU A 178 2.61 27.85 -12.93
N LEU A 179 2.13 27.79 -11.68
CA LEU A 179 1.02 26.91 -11.30
C LEU A 179 -0.28 27.26 -12.04
N THR A 180 -0.56 28.55 -12.25
CA THR A 180 -1.76 28.98 -13.00
C THR A 180 -1.71 28.61 -14.48
N SER A 181 -0.50 28.38 -15.03
CA SER A 181 -0.27 27.98 -16.42
C SER A 181 -0.49 26.48 -16.69
N LEU A 182 -0.70 25.67 -15.65
CA LEU A 182 -0.91 24.22 -15.77
C LEU A 182 -2.16 23.89 -16.60
N ASP A 183 -2.13 22.73 -17.27
CA ASP A 183 -3.24 22.25 -18.11
C ASP A 183 -4.51 21.99 -17.29
N ARG A 184 -5.52 22.84 -17.50
CA ARG A 184 -6.83 22.75 -16.83
C ARG A 184 -7.68 21.57 -17.30
N GLY A 185 -7.26 20.84 -18.34
CA GLY A 185 -7.88 19.59 -18.78
C GLY A 185 -7.56 18.38 -17.90
N ARG A 186 -6.61 18.52 -16.97
CA ARG A 186 -6.19 17.45 -16.04
C ARG A 186 -6.82 17.65 -14.67
N ARG A 187 -7.13 16.55 -13.98
CA ARG A 187 -7.52 16.59 -12.56
C ARG A 187 -6.30 16.99 -11.73
N ILE A 188 -6.47 17.80 -10.69
CA ILE A 188 -5.34 18.26 -9.86
C ILE A 188 -5.44 17.66 -8.46
N LEU A 189 -4.34 17.04 -8.01
CA LEU A 189 -4.18 16.55 -6.64
C LEU A 189 -2.92 17.14 -6.00
N TYR A 190 -2.91 17.25 -4.68
CA TYR A 190 -1.76 17.71 -3.89
C TYR A 190 -1.21 16.55 -3.06
N LYS A 191 0.08 16.21 -3.21
CA LYS A 191 0.77 15.22 -2.37
C LYS A 191 1.62 15.93 -1.31
N PRO A 192 1.22 15.90 -0.04
CA PRO A 192 2.06 16.43 1.02
C PRO A 192 3.34 15.62 1.19
N ILE A 193 4.41 16.27 1.65
CA ILE A 193 5.65 15.61 2.08
C ILE A 193 5.67 15.55 3.61
N GLY A 194 6.12 14.41 4.16
CA GLY A 194 6.15 14.21 5.61
C GLY A 194 4.75 14.13 6.22
N ASP A 195 4.62 14.68 7.43
CA ASP A 195 3.38 14.69 8.23
C ASP A 195 2.71 16.07 8.26
N GLU A 196 2.95 16.92 7.26
CA GLU A 196 2.34 18.26 7.17
C GLU A 196 0.80 18.18 7.04
N ASP A 197 0.09 19.14 7.65
CA ASP A 197 -1.35 19.32 7.44
C ASP A 197 -1.60 20.01 6.09
N PRO A 198 -2.21 19.32 5.11
CA PRO A 198 -2.38 19.87 3.77
C PRO A 198 -3.53 20.90 3.69
N SER A 199 -4.32 21.11 4.74
CA SER A 199 -5.59 21.86 4.68
C SER A 199 -5.44 23.29 4.15
N ALA A 200 -4.44 24.02 4.62
CA ALA A 200 -4.17 25.39 4.17
C ALA A 200 -3.73 25.42 2.70
N MET A 201 -2.83 24.50 2.32
CA MET A 201 -2.30 24.40 0.97
C MET A 201 -3.38 24.00 -0.05
N LEU A 202 -4.27 23.07 0.31
CA LEU A 202 -5.40 22.66 -0.53
C LEU A 202 -6.37 23.81 -0.79
N THR A 203 -6.67 24.60 0.25
CA THR A 203 -7.53 25.78 0.14
C THR A 203 -6.91 26.78 -0.82
N TRP A 204 -5.64 27.14 -0.59
CA TRP A 204 -4.92 28.08 -1.42
C TRP A 204 -4.78 27.62 -2.88
N LEU A 205 -4.41 26.36 -3.12
CA LEU A 205 -4.33 25.79 -4.48
C LEU A 205 -5.68 25.77 -5.17
N SER A 206 -6.76 25.45 -4.44
CA SER A 206 -8.10 25.42 -5.01
C SER A 206 -8.56 26.83 -5.44
N ASP A 207 -8.26 27.83 -4.61
CA ASP A 207 -8.55 29.23 -4.91
C ASP A 207 -7.71 29.76 -6.09
N LEU A 208 -6.41 29.47 -6.11
CA LEU A 208 -5.49 29.89 -7.17
C LEU A 208 -5.89 29.30 -8.53
N LEU A 209 -6.19 28.01 -8.57
CA LEU A 209 -6.43 27.28 -9.82
C LEU A 209 -7.90 27.26 -10.23
N ASN A 210 -8.79 27.76 -9.36
CA ASN A 210 -10.24 27.74 -9.54
C ASN A 210 -10.79 26.32 -9.85
N VAL A 211 -10.24 25.31 -9.18
CA VAL A 211 -10.65 23.90 -9.26
C VAL A 211 -10.58 23.25 -7.89
N SER A 212 -11.37 22.20 -7.64
CA SER A 212 -11.28 21.45 -6.38
C SER A 212 -10.01 20.60 -6.37
N VAL A 213 -9.04 20.96 -5.53
CA VAL A 213 -7.82 20.18 -5.30
C VAL A 213 -8.01 19.27 -4.09
N LYS A 214 -7.59 18.01 -4.22
CA LYS A 214 -7.70 16.99 -3.15
C LYS A 214 -6.33 16.42 -2.80
N VAL A 215 -6.22 15.86 -1.60
CA VAL A 215 -5.01 15.16 -1.16
C VAL A 215 -4.78 13.92 -2.02
N CYS A 216 -3.54 13.73 -2.45
CA CYS A 216 -3.04 12.50 -3.03
C CYS A 216 -2.46 11.62 -1.92
N HIS A 217 -3.17 10.54 -1.59
CA HIS A 217 -2.72 9.56 -0.59
C HIS A 217 -1.76 8.50 -1.15
N ASN A 218 -1.47 8.55 -2.45
CA ASN A 218 -0.57 7.59 -3.07
C ASN A 218 0.88 7.84 -2.64
N ASN A 219 1.59 6.74 -2.44
CA ASN A 219 3.03 6.76 -2.24
C ASN A 219 3.74 7.21 -3.53
N ALA A 220 4.87 7.90 -3.43
CA ALA A 220 5.64 8.41 -4.57
C ALA A 220 5.94 7.31 -5.61
N TYR A 221 6.32 6.11 -5.17
CA TYR A 221 6.62 5.01 -6.07
C TYR A 221 5.38 4.35 -6.67
N GLN A 222 4.20 4.51 -6.07
CA GLN A 222 2.95 4.19 -6.77
C GLN A 222 2.73 5.15 -7.94
N LEU A 223 2.88 6.46 -7.72
CA LEU A 223 2.75 7.47 -8.77
C LEU A 223 3.70 7.21 -9.93
N LEU A 224 4.98 6.97 -9.61
CA LEU A 224 6.02 6.69 -10.61
C LEU A 224 5.78 5.38 -11.36
N CYS A 225 5.46 4.28 -10.66
CA CYS A 225 5.41 2.95 -11.26
C CYS A 225 4.09 2.66 -12.00
N PHE A 226 3.01 3.34 -11.66
CA PHE A 226 1.70 3.11 -12.26
C PHE A 226 1.65 3.51 -13.74
N ASN A 227 0.75 2.91 -14.52
CA ASN A 227 0.63 3.22 -15.96
C ASN A 227 -0.19 4.48 -16.24
N ASP A 228 -0.84 5.07 -15.23
CA ASP A 228 -1.74 6.20 -15.44
C ASP A 228 -1.00 7.41 -16.02
N ASP A 229 -1.67 8.15 -16.91
CA ASP A 229 -1.18 9.41 -17.45
C ASP A 229 -1.16 10.50 -16.38
N ILE A 230 -0.01 10.66 -15.72
CA ILE A 230 0.22 11.67 -14.71
C ILE A 230 1.34 12.64 -15.09
N GLN A 231 1.19 13.88 -14.64
CA GLN A 231 2.22 14.91 -14.66
C GLN A 231 2.56 15.28 -13.21
N LEU A 232 3.84 15.25 -12.86
CA LEU A 232 4.33 15.68 -11.54
C LEU A 232 4.78 17.14 -11.61
N VAL A 233 4.44 17.94 -10.62
CA VAL A 233 4.86 19.35 -10.54
C VAL A 233 5.32 19.64 -9.12
N GLY A 234 6.46 20.30 -8.95
CA GLY A 234 6.89 20.75 -7.63
C GLY A 234 8.18 21.56 -7.70
N ILE A 235 8.66 22.01 -6.54
CA ILE A 235 9.80 22.93 -6.47
C ILE A 235 11.09 22.19 -6.81
N SER A 236 11.53 21.29 -5.94
CA SER A 236 12.82 20.60 -6.03
C SER A 236 12.79 19.18 -5.43
N ALA A 237 11.59 18.61 -5.23
CA ALA A 237 11.43 17.30 -4.63
C ALA A 237 12.14 16.19 -5.44
N ASN A 238 12.77 15.24 -4.75
CA ASN A 238 13.55 14.16 -5.36
C ASN A 238 12.77 13.36 -6.41
N ILE A 239 11.48 13.10 -6.16
CA ILE A 239 10.58 12.38 -7.08
C ILE A 239 10.54 13.00 -8.49
N LEU A 240 10.70 14.33 -8.61
CA LEU A 240 10.69 15.03 -9.89
C LEU A 240 11.91 14.65 -10.74
N GLN A 241 13.06 14.45 -10.11
CA GLN A 241 14.27 13.98 -10.78
C GLN A 241 14.19 12.49 -11.11
N GLU A 242 13.55 11.69 -10.24
CA GLU A 242 13.36 10.25 -10.43
C GLU A 242 12.41 9.92 -11.60
N ALA A 243 11.45 10.82 -11.91
CA ALA A 243 10.44 10.64 -12.95
C ALA A 243 10.96 10.14 -14.30
N LYS A 244 12.16 10.55 -14.70
CA LYS A 244 12.77 10.18 -15.99
C LYS A 244 12.97 8.66 -16.15
N TRP A 245 13.34 7.94 -15.09
CA TRP A 245 13.56 6.48 -15.18
C TRP A 245 12.25 5.68 -15.14
N PHE A 246 11.12 6.34 -14.85
CA PHE A 246 9.79 5.76 -14.84
C PHE A 246 8.91 6.23 -16.00
N ALA A 247 9.49 6.99 -16.95
CA ALA A 247 8.79 7.59 -18.08
C ALA A 247 7.57 8.43 -17.64
N LYS A 248 7.73 9.21 -16.56
CA LYS A 248 6.74 10.19 -16.11
C LYS A 248 7.15 11.59 -16.50
N GLU A 249 6.15 12.41 -16.83
CA GLU A 249 6.35 13.83 -17.05
C GLU A 249 6.52 14.52 -15.70
N ALA A 250 7.55 15.34 -15.55
CA ALA A 250 7.80 16.12 -14.35
C ALA A 250 8.22 17.55 -14.70
N VAL A 251 7.62 18.51 -14.00
CA VAL A 251 7.94 19.94 -14.06
C VAL A 251 8.57 20.34 -12.74
N GLN A 252 9.81 20.82 -12.83
CA GLN A 252 10.58 21.26 -11.69
C GLN A 252 10.66 22.79 -11.71
N LEU A 253 10.08 23.44 -10.70
CA LEU A 253 9.92 24.90 -10.64
C LEU A 253 11.20 25.62 -10.21
N HIS A 254 12.09 24.93 -9.49
CA HIS A 254 13.36 25.48 -9.04
C HIS A 254 14.49 24.45 -9.16
N ALA A 255 15.73 24.88 -9.34
CA ALA A 255 16.89 23.98 -9.35
C ALA A 255 16.99 23.20 -8.01
N PRO A 256 17.31 21.90 -8.03
CA PRO A 256 17.44 21.13 -6.81
C PRO A 256 18.82 21.36 -6.21
N LEU A 257 18.94 21.21 -4.90
CA LEU A 257 20.23 21.37 -4.22
C LEU A 257 21.28 20.36 -4.73
N THR A 258 20.84 19.13 -5.01
CA THR A 258 21.66 18.06 -5.59
C THR A 258 20.98 17.57 -6.86
N ALA A 259 21.49 18.00 -8.02
CA ALA A 259 20.91 17.66 -9.30
C ALA A 259 21.54 16.38 -9.88
N VAL A 260 20.73 15.41 -10.33
CA VAL A 260 21.23 14.22 -11.03
C VAL A 260 21.59 14.55 -12.47
N THR A 261 22.69 15.27 -12.61
CA THR A 261 23.22 15.77 -13.88
C THR A 261 24.66 15.30 -14.06
N SER A 262 25.37 15.85 -15.05
CA SER A 262 26.82 15.67 -15.16
C SER A 262 27.60 16.28 -13.98
N GLU A 263 26.99 17.16 -13.19
CA GLU A 263 27.65 17.83 -12.06
C GLU A 263 27.81 16.89 -10.86
N PHE A 264 26.75 16.14 -10.50
CA PHE A 264 26.81 15.13 -9.45
C PHE A 264 26.61 13.73 -10.04
N LYS A 265 27.68 12.94 -9.99
CA LYS A 265 27.65 11.53 -10.38
C LYS A 265 27.13 10.69 -9.20
N GLN A 266 26.36 9.66 -9.50
CA GLN A 266 25.79 8.77 -8.48
C GLN A 266 26.73 7.60 -8.26
N ILE A 267 26.94 7.18 -7.03
CA ILE A 267 27.79 6.04 -6.67
C ILE A 267 27.10 5.18 -5.62
N PRO A 268 27.15 3.83 -5.73
CA PRO A 268 26.63 2.97 -4.67
C PRO A 268 27.38 3.22 -3.35
N PHE A 269 26.66 3.31 -2.24
CA PHE A 269 27.27 3.57 -0.94
C PHE A 269 28.33 2.51 -0.58
N ASN A 270 28.02 1.23 -0.83
CA ASN A 270 28.95 0.13 -0.59
C ASN A 270 30.26 0.25 -1.38
N THR A 271 30.25 0.87 -2.57
CA THR A 271 31.46 1.12 -3.35
C THR A 271 32.38 2.10 -2.62
N VAL A 272 31.84 3.11 -1.94
CA VAL A 272 32.63 4.10 -1.18
C VAL A 272 33.27 3.48 0.07
N LEU A 273 32.73 2.36 0.56
CA LEU A 273 33.31 1.59 1.66
C LEU A 273 34.47 0.69 1.24
N LEU A 274 34.74 0.56 -0.07
CA LEU A 274 35.80 -0.30 -0.58
C LEU A 274 37.16 0.40 -0.50
N PRO A 275 38.22 -0.23 0.05
CA PRO A 275 39.57 0.33 -0.02
C PRO A 275 40.03 0.58 -1.46
N GLU A 276 39.59 -0.24 -2.44
CA GLU A 276 39.93 -0.05 -3.86
C GLU A 276 39.40 1.26 -4.44
N PHE A 277 38.27 1.77 -3.95
CA PHE A 277 37.74 3.07 -4.33
C PHE A 277 38.70 4.19 -3.93
N TRP A 278 39.17 4.17 -2.68
CA TRP A 278 40.11 5.17 -2.16
C TRP A 278 41.52 5.04 -2.77
N HIS A 279 41.95 3.81 -3.10
CA HIS A 279 43.16 3.59 -3.87
C HIS A 279 43.11 4.20 -5.28
N ALA A 280 41.95 4.23 -5.93
CA ALA A 280 41.82 4.88 -7.25
C ALA A 280 42.07 6.39 -7.17
N ILE A 281 41.86 6.99 -6.00
CA ILE A 281 42.05 8.42 -5.72
C ILE A 281 43.51 8.73 -5.35
N ALA A 282 44.22 7.76 -4.76
CA ALA A 282 45.61 7.88 -4.33
C ALA A 282 46.61 7.39 -5.40
N GLU A 283 47.74 8.08 -5.54
CA GLU A 283 48.77 7.73 -6.54
C GLU A 283 49.51 6.40 -6.28
N ASN A 284 49.46 5.86 -5.07
CA ASN A 284 50.18 4.63 -4.71
C ASN A 284 49.37 3.38 -5.10
N ARG A 285 49.58 2.91 -6.33
CA ARG A 285 49.27 1.52 -6.70
C ARG A 285 50.15 0.56 -5.90
N PHE A 286 49.70 0.08 -4.74
CA PHE A 286 50.32 -1.06 -4.08
C PHE A 286 49.32 -2.06 -3.49
N GLN A 287 49.56 -3.32 -3.88
CA GLN A 287 49.03 -4.63 -3.47
C GLN A 287 47.50 -4.76 -3.33
N PRO A 288 46.86 -5.69 -4.05
CA PRO A 288 45.44 -5.97 -3.88
C PRO A 288 45.17 -6.38 -2.44
N ILE A 289 44.46 -5.53 -1.71
CA ILE A 289 43.91 -5.89 -0.40
C ILE A 289 42.72 -6.82 -0.70
N PRO A 290 42.61 -7.99 -0.03
CA PRO A 290 41.43 -8.83 -0.19
C PRO A 290 40.19 -8.01 0.17
N PRO A 291 39.08 -8.13 -0.60
CA PRO A 291 37.86 -7.39 -0.30
C PRO A 291 37.44 -7.66 1.15
N PRO A 292 36.88 -6.66 1.84
CA PRO A 292 36.48 -6.81 3.24
C PRO A 292 35.64 -8.08 3.41
N THR A 293 36.01 -8.92 4.38
CA THR A 293 35.45 -10.27 4.57
C THR A 293 33.94 -10.27 4.80
N ASN A 294 33.38 -9.14 5.25
CA ASN A 294 31.96 -8.89 5.37
C ASN A 294 31.63 -7.55 4.69
N LEU A 295 31.03 -7.61 3.50
CA LEU A 295 30.32 -6.43 2.98
C LEU A 295 29.10 -6.18 3.88
N PRO A 296 28.82 -4.93 4.27
CA PRO A 296 27.67 -4.63 5.09
C PRO A 296 26.37 -4.95 4.36
N ASP A 297 25.30 -5.09 5.13
CA ASP A 297 23.98 -5.46 4.64
C ASP A 297 23.52 -4.57 3.47
N HIS A 298 22.62 -5.12 2.67
CA HIS A 298 22.07 -4.52 1.45
C HIS A 298 21.23 -3.24 1.67
N LEU A 299 21.14 -2.72 2.90
CA LEU A 299 20.43 -1.51 3.32
C LEU A 299 21.28 -0.61 4.24
N CYS A 300 22.60 -0.85 4.29
CA CYS A 300 23.51 -0.19 5.21
C CYS A 300 23.43 1.35 5.13
N ALA A 301 23.35 1.91 3.93
CA ALA A 301 23.28 3.36 3.77
C ALA A 301 21.96 3.93 4.34
N ARG A 302 20.84 3.24 4.10
CA ARG A 302 19.53 3.64 4.65
C ARG A 302 19.53 3.66 6.17
N GLU A 303 20.12 2.65 6.79
CA GLU A 303 20.25 2.55 8.24
C GLU A 303 21.14 3.65 8.80
N ILE A 304 22.29 3.91 8.16
CA ILE A 304 23.26 4.93 8.59
C ILE A 304 22.67 6.33 8.51
N PHE A 305 21.99 6.66 7.41
CA PHE A 305 21.47 8.01 7.18
C PHE A 305 20.06 8.23 7.72
N ASP A 306 19.44 7.20 8.29
CA ASP A 306 18.03 7.15 8.65
C ASP A 306 17.13 7.74 7.55
N SER A 307 17.39 7.32 6.30
CA SER A 307 16.78 7.90 5.12
C SER A 307 16.03 6.84 4.31
N TRP A 308 14.80 6.64 4.73
CA TRP A 308 13.91 5.60 4.21
C TRP A 308 12.85 6.14 3.25
N GLY A 309 12.33 7.34 3.54
CA GLY A 309 11.37 8.05 2.69
C GLY A 309 10.17 7.20 2.27
N ASP A 310 9.69 7.40 1.04
CA ASP A 310 8.59 6.63 0.48
C ASP A 310 9.02 5.19 0.06
N TYR A 311 10.32 4.86 0.11
CA TYR A 311 10.83 3.53 -0.27
C TYR A 311 10.46 2.47 0.77
N GLU A 312 10.59 2.75 2.06
CA GLU A 312 10.18 1.83 3.12
C GLU A 312 8.68 1.50 3.01
N LYS A 313 7.85 2.54 2.86
CA LYS A 313 6.40 2.40 2.76
C LYS A 313 6.03 1.46 1.62
N VAL A 314 6.62 1.62 0.43
CA VAL A 314 6.30 0.76 -0.73
C VAL A 314 6.83 -0.67 -0.59
N MET A 315 7.97 -0.84 0.09
CA MET A 315 8.57 -2.15 0.32
C MET A 315 7.79 -2.97 1.35
N ASN A 316 7.19 -2.33 2.35
CA ASN A 316 6.45 -3.00 3.41
C ASN A 316 4.94 -3.14 3.14
N TRP A 317 4.36 -2.21 2.39
CA TRP A 317 2.91 -2.14 2.21
C TRP A 317 2.34 -3.35 1.46
N GLY A 318 1.27 -3.93 2.03
CA GLY A 318 0.54 -5.04 1.43
C GLY A 318 1.33 -6.34 1.39
N ARG A 319 2.47 -6.42 2.10
CA ARG A 319 3.29 -7.62 2.18
C ARG A 319 2.93 -8.44 3.41
N THR A 320 2.89 -9.75 3.21
CA THR A 320 2.53 -10.72 4.23
C THR A 320 3.57 -10.80 5.35
N ILE A 321 4.87 -10.70 5.04
CA ILE A 321 5.94 -10.86 6.03
C ILE A 321 5.89 -9.78 7.12
N PRO A 322 5.91 -8.47 6.84
CA PRO A 322 5.80 -7.45 7.89
C PRO A 322 4.50 -7.57 8.70
N TYR A 323 3.39 -7.88 8.03
CA TYR A 323 2.10 -8.11 8.70
C TYR A 323 2.16 -9.29 9.69
N PHE A 324 2.67 -10.45 9.26
CA PHE A 324 2.80 -11.61 10.14
C PHE A 324 3.85 -11.40 11.23
N SER A 325 4.94 -10.69 10.95
CA SER A 325 5.94 -10.31 11.95
C SER A 325 5.32 -9.41 13.03
N PHE A 326 4.58 -8.37 12.65
CA PHE A 326 3.84 -7.52 13.59
C PHE A 326 2.87 -8.34 14.44
N LEU A 327 2.06 -9.21 13.82
CA LEU A 327 1.13 -10.07 14.54
C LEU A 327 1.82 -10.99 15.55
N ARG A 328 2.95 -11.61 15.17
CA ARG A 328 3.74 -12.52 16.01
C ARG A 328 4.46 -11.79 17.15
N SER A 329 4.89 -10.55 16.92
CA SER A 329 5.57 -9.71 17.93
C SER A 329 4.60 -9.05 18.93
N GLY A 330 3.39 -9.60 19.10
CA GLY A 330 2.39 -9.08 20.04
C GLY A 330 1.44 -8.04 19.46
N GLY A 331 1.55 -7.71 18.17
CA GLY A 331 0.64 -6.82 17.47
C GLY A 331 -0.82 -7.29 17.49
N GLY A 332 -1.06 -8.61 17.51
CA GLY A 332 -2.40 -9.16 17.70
C GLY A 332 -3.02 -8.82 19.06
N THR A 333 -2.21 -8.81 20.12
CA THR A 333 -2.62 -8.36 21.45
C THR A 333 -2.83 -6.85 21.50
N LEU A 334 -1.98 -6.08 20.83
CA LEU A 334 -2.13 -4.62 20.70
C LEU A 334 -3.43 -4.26 19.98
N ILE A 335 -3.73 -4.88 18.84
CA ILE A 335 -5.00 -4.72 18.11
C ILE A 335 -6.17 -5.03 19.05
N THR A 336 -6.09 -6.12 19.81
CA THR A 336 -7.14 -6.49 20.77
C THR A 336 -7.35 -5.42 21.84
N ARG A 337 -6.26 -4.83 22.37
CA ARG A 337 -6.31 -3.74 23.35
C ARG A 337 -6.81 -2.43 22.77
N LEU A 338 -6.37 -2.05 21.58
CA LEU A 338 -6.86 -0.88 20.85
C LEU A 338 -8.35 -1.02 20.59
N ASN A 339 -8.81 -2.18 20.12
CA ASN A 339 -10.24 -2.45 19.93
C ASN A 339 -11.03 -2.37 21.25
N ALA A 340 -10.44 -2.80 22.37
CA ALA A 340 -11.08 -2.66 23.69
C ALA A 340 -11.13 -1.20 24.17
N LEU A 341 -10.11 -0.40 23.86
CA LEU A 341 -10.05 1.04 24.15
C LEU A 341 -10.99 1.84 23.26
N ASP A 342 -11.05 1.57 21.96
CA ASP A 342 -12.01 2.16 21.03
C ASP A 342 -13.45 1.83 21.43
N ARG A 343 -13.71 0.58 21.87
CA ARG A 343 -15.00 0.21 22.45
C ARG A 343 -15.32 1.08 23.66
N LYS A 344 -14.34 1.33 24.53
CA LYS A 344 -14.52 2.13 25.75
C LYS A 344 -14.69 3.63 25.44
N SER A 345 -13.90 4.19 24.54
CA SER A 345 -13.98 5.60 24.14
C SER A 345 -15.29 5.91 23.41
N ARG A 346 -15.81 4.97 22.61
CA ARG A 346 -17.11 5.10 21.93
C ARG A 346 -18.30 4.92 22.88
N LEU A 347 -18.12 4.21 24.00
CA LEU A 347 -19.13 4.12 25.07
C LEU A 347 -19.17 5.41 25.90
N ASP A 348 -18.05 6.14 26.02
CA ASP A 348 -17.93 7.37 26.78
C ASP A 348 -18.20 8.66 25.95
N SER A 349 -18.21 8.58 24.61
CA SER A 349 -18.50 9.72 23.72
C SER A 349 -20.01 9.86 23.45
N THR A 350 -20.58 11.03 23.74
CA THR A 350 -21.99 11.38 23.48
C THR A 350 -22.24 12.05 22.11
N GLU A 351 -21.28 12.03 21.19
CA GLU A 351 -21.49 12.55 19.83
C GLU A 351 -22.05 11.50 18.88
N PRO A 352 -23.11 11.81 18.10
CA PRO A 352 -23.76 10.85 17.22
C PRO A 352 -23.02 10.74 15.88
N THR A 353 -22.03 9.86 15.80
CA THR A 353 -21.57 9.31 14.51
C THR A 353 -22.30 8.01 14.25
N VAL A 354 -23.31 8.05 13.37
CA VAL A 354 -23.98 6.84 12.86
C VAL A 354 -22.96 6.07 12.02
N SER A 355 -22.31 5.05 12.58
CA SER A 355 -21.31 4.24 11.88
C SER A 355 -21.80 2.80 11.74
N HIS A 356 -22.08 2.39 10.50
CA HIS A 356 -22.65 1.12 10.07
C HIS A 356 -21.97 -0.16 10.62
N THR A 357 -20.77 -0.03 11.21
CA THR A 357 -20.09 -1.07 12.01
C THR A 357 -20.91 -1.50 13.24
N THR A 358 -21.70 -0.61 13.84
CA THR A 358 -22.53 -0.90 15.02
C THR A 358 -23.65 -1.89 14.73
N ALA A 359 -24.19 -1.88 13.50
CA ALA A 359 -25.31 -2.76 13.11
C ALA A 359 -24.87 -4.21 12.92
N MET A 360 -23.67 -4.46 12.37
CA MET A 360 -23.13 -5.82 12.33
C MET A 360 -22.75 -6.29 13.73
N LEU A 361 -22.12 -5.43 14.54
CA LEU A 361 -21.74 -5.76 15.92
C LEU A 361 -22.95 -6.12 16.80
N SER A 362 -24.11 -5.51 16.59
CA SER A 362 -25.33 -5.83 17.36
C SER A 362 -25.94 -7.19 17.05
N LEU A 363 -25.50 -7.85 15.97
CA LEU A 363 -25.97 -9.17 15.61
C LEU A 363 -25.30 -10.29 16.40
N LYS A 364 -24.14 -10.03 17.03
CA LYS A 364 -23.39 -11.07 17.73
C LYS A 364 -24.25 -11.75 18.78
N ASP A 365 -24.37 -13.07 18.69
CA ASP A 365 -25.16 -13.91 19.60
C ASP A 365 -26.66 -13.52 19.72
N SER A 366 -27.17 -12.65 18.84
CA SER A 366 -28.56 -12.16 18.86
C SER A 366 -29.60 -13.27 18.65
N CYS A 367 -29.17 -14.41 18.09
CA CYS A 367 -29.97 -15.58 17.79
C CYS A 367 -29.41 -16.85 18.45
N ALA A 368 -28.72 -16.68 19.59
CA ALA A 368 -28.13 -17.75 20.38
C ALA A 368 -29.08 -18.95 20.56
N GLY A 369 -28.60 -20.14 20.18
CA GLY A 369 -29.33 -21.41 20.39
C GLY A 369 -30.49 -21.69 19.43
N LYS A 370 -30.76 -20.80 18.46
CA LYS A 370 -31.80 -21.00 17.44
C LYS A 370 -31.29 -21.81 16.25
N THR A 371 -32.21 -22.18 15.36
CA THR A 371 -31.90 -22.76 14.04
C THR A 371 -32.02 -21.70 12.94
N ALA A 372 -31.01 -21.60 12.07
CA ALA A 372 -31.05 -20.81 10.85
C ALA A 372 -31.18 -21.70 9.62
N TYR A 373 -31.85 -21.20 8.59
CA TYR A 373 -31.87 -21.80 7.25
C TYR A 373 -31.05 -20.93 6.30
N VAL A 374 -30.19 -21.54 5.48
CA VAL A 374 -29.42 -20.82 4.47
C VAL A 374 -29.73 -21.40 3.10
N LEU A 375 -30.32 -20.59 2.23
CA LEU A 375 -30.92 -21.04 0.99
C LEU A 375 -30.16 -20.49 -0.22
N GLY A 376 -29.62 -21.41 -1.01
CA GLY A 376 -29.12 -21.13 -2.36
C GLY A 376 -30.28 -21.07 -3.37
N ASN A 377 -29.96 -21.21 -4.66
CA ASN A 377 -30.94 -21.07 -5.76
C ASN A 377 -31.04 -22.34 -6.64
N ALA A 378 -30.42 -23.44 -6.23
CA ALA A 378 -30.32 -24.68 -7.01
C ALA A 378 -31.67 -25.42 -7.13
N ALA A 379 -31.75 -26.33 -8.10
CA ALA A 379 -33.00 -27.00 -8.49
C ALA A 379 -33.62 -27.82 -7.35
N SER A 380 -32.81 -28.31 -6.42
CA SER A 380 -33.29 -29.06 -5.25
C SER A 380 -34.21 -28.27 -4.30
N LEU A 381 -34.33 -26.95 -4.46
CA LEU A 381 -35.39 -26.18 -3.80
C LEU A 381 -36.81 -26.69 -4.10
N ASN A 382 -37.03 -27.45 -5.20
CA ASN A 382 -38.31 -28.10 -5.49
C ASN A 382 -38.74 -29.11 -4.40
N GLU A 383 -37.82 -29.59 -3.57
CA GLU A 383 -38.12 -30.50 -2.46
C GLU A 383 -38.77 -29.80 -1.26
N LEU A 384 -38.65 -28.46 -1.19
CA LEU A 384 -39.03 -27.68 -0.02
C LEU A 384 -40.32 -26.87 -0.27
N ASN A 385 -41.11 -26.71 0.78
CA ASN A 385 -42.23 -25.79 0.85
C ASN A 385 -41.69 -24.38 1.17
N LEU A 386 -41.30 -23.66 0.12
CA LEU A 386 -40.65 -22.35 0.21
C LEU A 386 -41.55 -21.28 0.86
N SER A 387 -42.87 -21.37 0.67
CA SER A 387 -43.83 -20.45 1.29
C SER A 387 -43.80 -20.54 2.82
N ARG A 388 -43.63 -21.75 3.38
CA ARG A 388 -43.47 -21.94 4.84
C ARG A 388 -42.09 -21.47 5.33
N LEU A 389 -41.03 -21.65 4.54
CA LEU A 389 -39.69 -21.18 4.88
C LEU A 389 -39.56 -19.65 4.91
N MET A 390 -40.46 -18.92 4.23
CA MET A 390 -40.41 -17.45 4.18
C MET A 390 -40.59 -16.80 5.55
N SER A 391 -41.31 -17.47 6.47
CA SER A 391 -41.56 -17.00 7.84
C SER A 391 -40.49 -17.41 8.85
N GLU A 392 -39.47 -18.17 8.43
CA GLU A 392 -38.41 -18.67 9.31
C GLU A 392 -37.19 -17.75 9.32
N ASP A 393 -36.24 -18.06 10.20
CA ASP A 393 -34.91 -17.43 10.25
C ASP A 393 -34.06 -17.93 9.06
N ALA A 394 -34.45 -17.51 7.86
CA ALA A 394 -33.90 -17.96 6.59
C ALA A 394 -33.14 -16.85 5.86
N PHE A 395 -31.89 -17.16 5.49
CA PHE A 395 -31.02 -16.35 4.64
C PHE A 395 -31.22 -16.73 3.18
N TRP A 396 -31.87 -15.85 2.42
CA TRP A 396 -32.11 -16.02 0.99
C TRP A 396 -31.03 -15.30 0.20
N CYS A 397 -30.34 -16.02 -0.70
CA CYS A 397 -29.12 -15.53 -1.30
C CYS A 397 -29.26 -15.08 -2.76
N ASN A 398 -28.63 -13.97 -3.10
CA ASN A 398 -28.52 -13.40 -4.45
C ASN A 398 -29.87 -13.35 -5.19
N ARG A 399 -30.03 -14.15 -6.26
CA ARG A 399 -31.19 -14.08 -7.15
C ARG A 399 -32.46 -14.76 -6.61
N ALA A 400 -32.54 -15.00 -5.30
CA ALA A 400 -33.71 -15.57 -4.66
C ALA A 400 -35.01 -14.77 -4.93
N PHE A 401 -34.91 -13.45 -5.16
CA PHE A 401 -36.06 -12.61 -5.55
C PHE A 401 -36.77 -13.08 -6.83
N GLU A 402 -36.12 -13.88 -7.67
CA GLU A 402 -36.72 -14.44 -8.87
C GLU A 402 -37.82 -15.47 -8.56
N MET A 403 -38.03 -15.84 -7.29
CA MET A 403 -39.13 -16.71 -6.88
C MET A 403 -40.51 -16.17 -7.16
N GLU A 404 -40.65 -14.85 -7.29
CA GLU A 404 -41.89 -14.20 -7.69
C GLU A 404 -42.35 -14.67 -9.08
N LYS A 405 -41.43 -15.07 -9.97
CA LYS A 405 -41.74 -15.69 -11.27
C LYS A 405 -42.51 -16.99 -11.15
N ARG A 406 -42.43 -17.65 -9.99
CA ARG A 406 -43.16 -18.88 -9.66
C ARG A 406 -44.42 -18.61 -8.82
N GLY A 407 -44.83 -17.35 -8.69
CA GLY A 407 -46.03 -16.97 -7.93
C GLY A 407 -45.86 -17.01 -6.41
N ILE A 408 -44.62 -17.07 -5.92
CA ILE A 408 -44.30 -17.03 -4.49
C ILE A 408 -43.91 -15.60 -4.12
N THR A 409 -44.68 -14.94 -3.25
CA THR A 409 -44.34 -13.61 -2.75
C THR A 409 -43.01 -13.64 -1.99
N PHE A 410 -42.06 -12.77 -2.38
CA PHE A 410 -40.74 -12.72 -1.77
C PHE A 410 -40.63 -11.61 -0.74
N SER A 411 -40.77 -11.97 0.54
CA SER A 411 -40.66 -11.03 1.66
C SER A 411 -39.92 -11.68 2.84
N PRO A 412 -38.61 -11.97 2.69
CA PRO A 412 -37.86 -12.79 3.64
C PRO A 412 -37.47 -12.05 4.91
N LYS A 413 -37.15 -12.79 5.98
CA LYS A 413 -36.51 -12.20 7.16
C LYS A 413 -35.10 -11.70 6.84
N TYR A 414 -34.26 -12.55 6.22
CA TYR A 414 -32.89 -12.20 5.83
C TYR A 414 -32.70 -12.37 4.32
N TYR A 415 -32.20 -11.32 3.67
CA TYR A 415 -31.84 -11.34 2.26
C TYR A 415 -30.39 -10.93 2.08
N MET A 416 -29.58 -11.77 1.44
CA MET A 416 -28.15 -11.52 1.27
C MET A 416 -27.79 -11.35 -0.21
N PHE A 417 -27.01 -10.33 -0.52
CA PHE A 417 -26.56 -10.04 -1.88
C PHE A 417 -25.08 -9.63 -1.90
N ALA A 418 -24.27 -10.36 -2.68
CA ALA A 418 -22.81 -10.16 -2.70
C ALA A 418 -22.21 -10.02 -4.11
N ASP A 419 -22.99 -10.24 -5.17
CA ASP A 419 -22.50 -10.16 -6.55
C ASP A 419 -22.66 -8.74 -7.12
N LEU A 420 -21.58 -7.97 -7.22
CA LEU A 420 -21.64 -6.60 -7.75
C LEU A 420 -22.15 -6.53 -9.19
N LEU A 421 -21.77 -7.48 -10.06
CA LEU A 421 -22.22 -7.48 -11.45
C LEU A 421 -23.71 -7.82 -11.52
N GLY A 422 -24.15 -8.78 -10.71
CA GLY A 422 -25.56 -9.08 -10.49
C GLY A 422 -26.32 -7.86 -9.98
N PHE A 423 -25.75 -7.09 -9.06
CA PHE A 423 -26.38 -5.90 -8.51
C PHE A 423 -26.59 -4.85 -9.57
N LYS A 424 -25.57 -4.56 -10.38
CA LYS A 424 -25.69 -3.61 -11.50
C LYS A 424 -26.79 -3.98 -12.50
N ASN A 425 -26.98 -5.27 -12.75
CA ASN A 425 -27.97 -5.77 -13.71
C ASN A 425 -29.40 -5.83 -13.13
N PHE A 426 -29.55 -5.89 -11.81
CA PHE A 426 -30.83 -6.13 -11.15
C PHE A 426 -31.11 -5.17 -9.99
N SER A 427 -30.45 -4.01 -9.95
CA SER A 427 -30.44 -3.07 -8.82
C SER A 427 -31.85 -2.66 -8.38
N GLU A 428 -32.71 -2.29 -9.34
CA GLU A 428 -34.11 -1.94 -9.07
C GLU A 428 -34.87 -3.06 -8.35
N LYS A 429 -34.72 -4.31 -8.82
CA LYS A 429 -35.36 -5.47 -8.19
C LYS A 429 -34.79 -5.73 -6.79
N ILE A 430 -33.47 -5.66 -6.66
CA ILE A 430 -32.76 -5.93 -5.39
C ILE A 430 -33.13 -4.88 -4.34
N MET A 431 -33.18 -3.61 -4.72
CA MET A 431 -33.59 -2.52 -3.84
C MET A 431 -35.08 -2.58 -3.52
N GLY A 432 -35.92 -3.07 -4.44
CA GLY A 432 -37.36 -3.29 -4.22
C GLY A 432 -37.73 -4.48 -3.31
N VAL A 433 -36.80 -5.41 -3.03
CA VAL A 433 -37.07 -6.54 -2.13
C VAL A 433 -37.47 -6.04 -0.74
N LYS A 434 -38.62 -6.47 -0.21
CA LYS A 434 -39.07 -6.16 1.15
C LYS A 434 -38.56 -7.21 2.13
N ALA A 435 -37.32 -7.08 2.57
CA ALA A 435 -36.72 -7.95 3.58
C ALA A 435 -36.71 -7.31 4.97
N GLY A 436 -36.76 -8.12 6.02
CA GLY A 436 -36.58 -7.64 7.40
C GLY A 436 -35.19 -7.02 7.60
N THR A 437 -34.15 -7.74 7.21
CA THR A 437 -32.77 -7.25 7.12
C THR A 437 -32.13 -7.71 5.80
N LYS A 438 -31.46 -6.78 5.13
CA LYS A 438 -30.60 -7.05 3.97
C LYS A 438 -29.14 -7.08 4.38
N PHE A 439 -28.38 -8.00 3.81
CA PHE A 439 -26.93 -8.06 3.95
C PHE A 439 -26.27 -7.81 2.60
N PHE A 440 -25.55 -6.70 2.46
CA PHE A 440 -24.82 -6.36 1.24
C PHE A 440 -23.32 -6.46 1.44
N ARG A 441 -22.62 -7.12 0.51
CA ARG A 441 -21.16 -7.05 0.50
C ARG A 441 -20.72 -5.59 0.32
N ASN A 442 -19.59 -5.19 0.89
CA ASN A 442 -19.13 -3.78 0.88
C ASN A 442 -19.18 -3.10 -0.50
N ASP A 443 -18.82 -3.81 -1.57
CA ASP A 443 -18.83 -3.26 -2.93
C ASP A 443 -20.25 -3.07 -3.49
N VAL A 444 -21.17 -3.99 -3.17
CA VAL A 444 -22.61 -3.86 -3.46
C VAL A 444 -23.19 -2.70 -2.67
N TYR A 445 -22.88 -2.59 -1.38
CA TYR A 445 -23.36 -1.51 -0.52
C TYR A 445 -22.87 -0.14 -1.00
N ALA A 446 -21.57 0.00 -1.31
CA ALA A 446 -21.00 1.24 -1.81
C ALA A 446 -21.67 1.68 -3.13
N HIS A 447 -22.00 0.72 -4.01
CA HIS A 447 -22.71 1.04 -5.24
C HIS A 447 -24.18 1.44 -4.99
N ALA A 448 -24.85 0.76 -4.05
CA ALA A 448 -26.20 1.14 -3.62
C ALA A 448 -26.22 2.53 -2.96
N GLU A 449 -25.20 2.87 -2.17
CA GLU A 449 -25.09 4.19 -1.52
C GLU A 449 -24.93 5.31 -2.54
N GLN A 450 -24.22 5.04 -3.64
CA GLN A 450 -24.03 6.01 -4.72
C GLN A 450 -25.32 6.27 -5.51
N ASP A 451 -26.02 5.21 -5.92
CA ASP A 451 -27.08 5.31 -6.93
C ASP A 451 -28.51 5.15 -6.35
N TRP A 452 -28.65 4.66 -5.11
CA TRP A 452 -29.92 4.28 -4.45
C TRP A 452 -29.99 4.73 -2.98
N LEU A 453 -29.42 5.90 -2.67
CA LEU A 453 -29.25 6.37 -1.30
C LEU A 453 -30.57 6.50 -0.52
N ALA A 454 -31.65 6.93 -1.18
CA ALA A 454 -32.95 7.10 -0.52
C ALA A 454 -33.54 5.76 -0.10
N GLU A 455 -33.58 4.81 -1.03
CA GLU A 455 -34.08 3.45 -0.81
C GLU A 455 -33.21 2.69 0.19
N LEU A 456 -31.90 2.93 0.19
CA LEU A 456 -30.97 2.33 1.14
C LEU A 456 -31.26 2.80 2.57
N LYS A 457 -31.58 4.08 2.77
CA LYS A 457 -31.90 4.66 4.10
C LYS A 457 -33.25 4.22 4.65
N GLU A 458 -34.20 3.89 3.79
CA GLU A 458 -35.53 3.42 4.18
C GLU A 458 -35.56 1.93 4.59
N GLN A 459 -34.45 1.22 4.40
CA GLN A 459 -34.36 -0.22 4.59
C GLN A 459 -33.29 -0.58 5.61
N GLN A 460 -33.49 -1.70 6.29
CA GLN A 460 -32.50 -2.22 7.22
C GLN A 460 -31.43 -2.98 6.42
N VAL A 461 -30.39 -2.28 5.98
CA VAL A 461 -29.27 -2.85 5.21
C VAL A 461 -28.00 -2.84 6.05
N ILE A 462 -27.42 -4.02 6.21
CA ILE A 462 -26.16 -4.25 6.93
C ILE A 462 -25.08 -4.58 5.91
N GLN A 463 -24.02 -3.79 5.90
CA GLN A 463 -22.85 -4.07 5.07
C GLN A 463 -21.97 -5.15 5.73
N PHE A 464 -21.31 -5.98 4.92
CA PHE A 464 -20.32 -6.93 5.40
C PHE A 464 -19.12 -7.06 4.45
N THR A 465 -17.97 -7.36 5.03
CA THR A 465 -16.72 -7.59 4.30
C THR A 465 -16.57 -9.08 3.99
N SER A 466 -16.35 -9.45 2.73
CA SER A 466 -15.95 -10.81 2.34
C SER A 466 -14.62 -10.76 1.61
N VAL A 467 -13.66 -11.61 2.01
CA VAL A 467 -12.30 -11.63 1.47
C VAL A 467 -12.13 -12.79 0.49
N ASP A 468 -11.64 -12.50 -0.71
CA ASP A 468 -11.40 -13.49 -1.78
C ASP A 468 -9.98 -14.10 -1.75
N ASP A 469 -8.99 -13.41 -1.17
CA ASP A 469 -7.60 -13.87 -1.06
C ASP A 469 -7.00 -13.55 0.33
N PRO A 470 -6.66 -14.56 1.15
CA PRO A 470 -7.00 -15.96 0.94
C PRO A 470 -8.52 -16.15 1.01
N GLY A 471 -9.06 -16.97 0.10
CA GLY A 471 -10.44 -17.47 0.18
C GLY A 471 -10.60 -18.47 1.31
N MET A 472 -11.80 -19.03 1.46
CA MET A 472 -12.08 -20.00 2.52
C MET A 472 -11.30 -21.31 2.32
N HIS A 473 -10.41 -21.62 3.26
CA HIS A 473 -9.66 -22.87 3.37
C HIS A 473 -9.20 -23.08 4.81
N GLU A 474 -8.44 -24.15 5.10
CA GLU A 474 -7.97 -24.44 6.46
C GLU A 474 -7.31 -23.23 7.15
N GLY A 475 -7.87 -22.81 8.29
CA GLY A 475 -7.46 -21.61 9.04
C GLY A 475 -8.19 -20.31 8.67
N PHE A 476 -9.03 -20.31 7.62
CA PHE A 476 -9.68 -19.12 7.05
C PHE A 476 -11.20 -19.29 6.99
N PHE A 477 -11.83 -19.38 8.17
CA PHE A 477 -13.27 -19.29 8.41
C PHE A 477 -13.49 -18.29 9.53
N SER A 478 -14.48 -17.41 9.38
CA SER A 478 -14.74 -16.39 10.40
C SER A 478 -15.83 -16.80 11.37
N MET A 479 -15.48 -16.84 12.65
CA MET A 479 -16.45 -16.82 13.76
C MET A 479 -16.80 -15.38 14.19
N ASP A 480 -16.18 -14.36 13.58
CA ASP A 480 -16.43 -12.94 13.85
C ASP A 480 -16.73 -12.19 12.55
N ALA A 481 -17.97 -12.30 12.08
CA ALA A 481 -18.41 -11.71 10.83
C ALA A 481 -18.42 -10.17 10.84
N ALA A 482 -18.35 -9.54 12.02
CA ALA A 482 -18.15 -8.08 12.11
C ALA A 482 -16.77 -7.64 11.66
N TYR A 483 -15.77 -8.52 11.74
CA TYR A 483 -14.47 -8.26 11.17
C TYR A 483 -14.45 -8.51 9.67
N ARG A 484 -14.78 -9.74 9.26
CA ARG A 484 -14.89 -10.18 7.86
C ARG A 484 -15.47 -11.58 7.78
N THR A 485 -15.92 -11.96 6.60
CA THR A 485 -16.12 -13.34 6.16
C THR A 485 -15.02 -13.71 5.15
N TYR A 486 -14.79 -15.01 4.95
CA TYR A 486 -13.93 -15.53 3.88
C TYR A 486 -14.79 -16.10 2.76
N CYS A 487 -14.52 -15.71 1.53
CA CYS A 487 -15.27 -16.14 0.36
C CYS A 487 -15.01 -17.61 0.07
N GLY A 488 -16.07 -18.42 0.07
CA GLY A 488 -16.01 -19.84 -0.29
C GLY A 488 -16.51 -20.12 -1.71
N ARG A 489 -16.34 -19.17 -2.64
CA ARG A 489 -16.90 -19.18 -4.02
C ARG A 489 -18.42 -19.06 -4.13
N THR A 490 -19.15 -19.18 -3.04
CA THR A 490 -20.60 -18.96 -2.98
C THR A 490 -20.96 -18.07 -1.79
N VAL A 491 -21.89 -17.14 -2.02
CA VAL A 491 -22.45 -16.25 -0.98
C VAL A 491 -23.13 -17.03 0.17
N VAL A 492 -23.53 -18.28 -0.10
CA VAL A 492 -24.06 -19.18 0.93
C VAL A 492 -23.05 -19.38 2.07
N LEU A 493 -21.75 -19.42 1.78
CA LEU A 493 -20.71 -19.57 2.79
C LEU A 493 -20.45 -18.29 3.59
N ASP A 494 -20.72 -17.11 3.02
CA ASP A 494 -20.77 -15.85 3.78
C ASP A 494 -21.98 -15.85 4.74
N ALA A 495 -23.15 -16.28 4.26
CA ALA A 495 -24.35 -16.41 5.09
C ALA A 495 -24.17 -17.39 6.25
N ILE A 496 -23.47 -18.52 6.04
CA ILE A 496 -23.13 -19.48 7.10
C ILE A 496 -22.24 -18.84 8.18
N GLN A 497 -21.22 -18.08 7.79
CA GLN A 497 -20.35 -17.38 8.75
C GLN A 497 -21.11 -16.31 9.54
N ILE A 498 -22.01 -15.57 8.89
CA ILE A 498 -22.86 -14.58 9.56
C ILE A 498 -23.87 -15.25 10.50
N ALA A 499 -24.47 -16.38 10.11
CA ALA A 499 -25.33 -17.15 11.00
C ALA A 499 -24.56 -17.70 12.22
N ALA A 500 -23.35 -18.21 12.03
CA ALA A 500 -22.51 -18.63 13.15
C ALA A 500 -22.19 -17.46 14.10
N TYR A 501 -21.87 -16.29 13.56
CA TYR A 501 -21.64 -15.07 14.35
C TYR A 501 -22.88 -14.60 15.12
N MET A 502 -24.08 -14.81 14.56
CA MET A 502 -25.34 -14.53 15.23
C MET A 502 -25.69 -15.51 16.36
N GLY A 503 -24.90 -16.57 16.54
CA GLY A 503 -25.06 -17.54 17.64
C GLY A 503 -26.02 -18.69 17.35
N TYR A 504 -26.45 -18.90 16.09
CA TYR A 504 -27.28 -20.05 15.76
C TYR A 504 -26.52 -21.36 16.08
N SER A 505 -27.15 -22.27 16.81
CA SER A 505 -26.56 -23.57 17.17
C SER A 505 -26.74 -24.61 16.07
N LYS A 506 -27.66 -24.36 15.14
CA LYS A 506 -27.96 -25.23 14.01
C LYS A 506 -28.18 -24.42 12.74
N ILE A 507 -27.46 -24.76 11.68
CA ILE A 507 -27.51 -24.10 10.37
C ILE A 507 -27.87 -25.16 9.33
N LEU A 508 -29.02 -24.97 8.68
CA LEU A 508 -29.59 -25.91 7.72
C LEU A 508 -29.57 -25.34 6.30
N VAL A 509 -28.81 -26.01 5.42
CA VAL A 509 -28.55 -25.54 4.05
C VAL A 509 -29.48 -26.25 3.06
N GLY A 510 -30.14 -25.48 2.19
CA GLY A 510 -31.01 -26.03 1.13
C GLY A 510 -30.81 -25.30 -0.19
N GLY A 511 -31.10 -25.95 -1.31
CA GLY A 511 -30.96 -25.33 -2.64
C GLY A 511 -29.51 -25.09 -3.05
N VAL A 512 -28.60 -25.98 -2.66
CA VAL A 512 -27.17 -25.93 -2.98
C VAL A 512 -26.73 -27.28 -3.52
N ASP A 513 -26.81 -27.45 -4.83
CA ASP A 513 -26.57 -28.76 -5.46
C ASP A 513 -25.10 -29.00 -5.79
N LEU A 514 -24.33 -27.91 -5.96
CA LEU A 514 -22.97 -27.90 -6.53
C LEU A 514 -22.88 -28.61 -7.90
N ASP A 515 -24.02 -28.84 -8.54
CA ASP A 515 -24.17 -29.34 -9.90
C ASP A 515 -24.68 -28.19 -10.78
N TYR A 516 -23.79 -27.68 -11.64
CA TYR A 516 -24.09 -26.58 -12.54
C TYR A 516 -24.54 -27.03 -13.93
N SER A 517 -24.74 -28.34 -14.14
CA SER A 517 -25.27 -28.89 -15.40
C SER A 517 -26.78 -28.64 -15.56
N GLN A 518 -27.48 -28.42 -14.45
CA GLN A 518 -28.92 -28.18 -14.41
C GLN A 518 -29.24 -26.69 -14.31
N PRO A 519 -30.37 -26.23 -14.87
CA PRO A 519 -30.83 -24.87 -14.64
C PRO A 519 -31.14 -24.66 -13.15
N TYR A 520 -30.89 -23.45 -12.66
CA TYR A 520 -31.33 -23.05 -11.32
C TYR A 520 -32.85 -23.16 -11.18
N PHE A 521 -33.34 -23.17 -9.94
CA PHE A 521 -34.77 -23.29 -9.65
C PHE A 521 -35.61 -22.22 -10.38
N PHE A 522 -35.09 -21.01 -10.60
CA PHE A 522 -35.82 -19.96 -11.33
C PHE A 522 -35.63 -19.98 -12.86
N GLY A 523 -35.07 -21.06 -13.42
CA GLY A 523 -34.91 -21.28 -14.86
C GLY A 523 -33.74 -20.54 -15.51
N THR A 524 -32.82 -19.98 -14.73
CA THR A 524 -31.59 -19.37 -15.27
C THR A 524 -30.48 -20.42 -15.32
N SER A 525 -29.81 -20.53 -16.47
CA SER A 525 -28.56 -21.27 -16.60
C SER A 525 -27.38 -20.30 -16.55
N ILE A 526 -26.26 -20.72 -15.97
CA ILE A 526 -25.01 -19.96 -15.97
C ILE A 526 -24.15 -20.45 -17.14
N ASN A 527 -23.74 -19.52 -18.00
CA ASN A 527 -22.69 -19.77 -18.98
C ASN A 527 -21.34 -19.50 -18.31
N GLY A 528 -20.80 -20.48 -17.60
CA GLY A 528 -19.49 -20.40 -16.97
C GLY A 528 -19.21 -21.59 -16.05
N ARG A 529 -17.99 -22.15 -16.12
CA ARG A 529 -17.52 -23.15 -15.15
C ARG A 529 -17.14 -22.44 -13.85
N MET A 530 -17.93 -22.61 -12.79
CA MET A 530 -17.42 -22.39 -11.44
C MET A 530 -16.45 -23.54 -11.10
N PRO A 531 -15.35 -23.30 -10.36
CA PRO A 531 -14.50 -24.37 -9.89
C PRO A 531 -15.22 -25.14 -8.77
N GLU A 532 -16.05 -26.12 -9.16
CA GLU A 532 -16.86 -26.99 -8.29
C GLU A 532 -16.07 -27.53 -7.09
N ASN A 533 -14.83 -27.96 -7.34
CA ASN A 533 -13.94 -28.52 -6.32
C ASN A 533 -13.64 -27.53 -5.18
N GLU A 534 -13.46 -26.24 -5.46
CA GLU A 534 -13.12 -25.25 -4.43
C GLU A 534 -14.30 -24.99 -3.49
N ALA A 535 -15.52 -24.93 -4.02
CA ALA A 535 -16.72 -24.78 -3.21
C ALA A 535 -16.95 -26.01 -2.32
N ILE A 536 -16.74 -27.22 -2.85
CA ILE A 536 -16.84 -28.48 -2.09
C ILE A 536 -15.87 -28.47 -0.92
N GLU A 537 -14.59 -28.13 -1.13
CA GLU A 537 -13.61 -28.06 -0.04
C GLU A 537 -13.97 -27.00 0.99
N ALA A 538 -14.46 -25.83 0.56
CA ALA A 538 -14.89 -24.76 1.46
C ALA A 538 -16.07 -25.22 2.36
N PHE A 539 -17.03 -25.97 1.82
CA PHE A 539 -18.11 -26.56 2.62
C PHE A 539 -17.61 -27.60 3.62
N ARG A 540 -16.65 -28.46 3.24
CA ARG A 540 -16.04 -29.41 4.20
C ARG A 540 -15.35 -28.68 5.34
N PHE A 541 -14.61 -27.63 5.01
CA PHE A 541 -13.90 -26.85 6.00
C PHE A 541 -14.86 -26.08 6.93
N ALA A 542 -15.92 -25.47 6.38
CA ALA A 542 -16.97 -24.83 7.16
C ALA A 542 -17.63 -25.82 8.12
N HIS A 543 -17.97 -27.02 7.64
CA HIS A 543 -18.54 -28.09 8.47
C HIS A 543 -17.61 -28.46 9.63
N GLN A 544 -16.35 -28.78 9.34
CA GLN A 544 -15.36 -29.14 10.37
C GLN A 544 -15.14 -28.01 11.39
N THR A 545 -15.12 -26.76 10.94
CA THR A 545 -14.92 -25.60 11.82
C THR A 545 -16.12 -25.40 12.73
N LEU A 546 -17.33 -25.45 12.20
CA LEU A 546 -18.56 -25.28 12.98
C LEU A 546 -18.78 -26.42 13.97
N GLU A 547 -18.51 -27.66 13.56
CA GLU A 547 -18.63 -28.84 14.44
C GLU A 547 -17.67 -28.74 15.63
N LYS A 548 -16.42 -28.29 15.41
CA LYS A 548 -15.45 -28.00 16.49
C LYS A 548 -15.92 -26.92 17.46
N ASN A 549 -16.81 -26.02 17.02
CA ASN A 549 -17.40 -24.95 17.84
C ASN A 549 -18.80 -25.31 18.37
N GLY A 550 -19.24 -26.57 18.23
CA GLY A 550 -20.54 -27.03 18.73
C GLY A 550 -21.74 -26.54 17.92
N ILE A 551 -21.55 -26.15 16.66
CA ILE A 551 -22.60 -25.69 15.75
C ILE A 551 -22.86 -26.77 14.70
N GLU A 552 -24.11 -27.23 14.57
CA GLU A 552 -24.50 -28.21 13.57
C GLU A 552 -24.65 -27.57 12.18
N LEU A 553 -23.88 -28.00 11.19
CA LEU A 553 -24.07 -27.64 9.78
C LEU A 553 -24.54 -28.85 8.96
N LYS A 554 -25.79 -28.82 8.48
CA LYS A 554 -26.43 -29.95 7.77
C LYS A 554 -27.18 -29.50 6.52
N LYS A 555 -27.46 -30.42 5.59
CA LYS A 555 -28.28 -30.15 4.40
C LYS A 555 -29.70 -30.68 4.53
N ILE A 556 -30.66 -29.98 3.94
CA ILE A 556 -32.11 -30.32 4.00
C ILE A 556 -32.73 -30.65 2.64
N THR A 557 -31.93 -30.62 1.57
CA THR A 557 -32.30 -31.06 0.22
C THR A 557 -31.38 -32.20 -0.23
N HIS A 558 -31.86 -33.04 -1.15
CA HIS A 558 -31.06 -34.13 -1.71
C HIS A 558 -30.03 -33.60 -2.72
N SER A 559 -28.92 -33.09 -2.19
CA SER A 559 -27.81 -32.51 -2.96
C SER A 559 -26.57 -33.41 -2.80
N PRO A 560 -26.33 -34.39 -3.69
CA PRO A 560 -25.32 -35.42 -3.49
C PRO A 560 -23.87 -34.89 -3.47
N GLN A 561 -23.60 -33.80 -4.22
CA GLN A 561 -22.25 -33.21 -4.29
C GLN A 561 -21.94 -32.28 -3.11
N LEU A 562 -22.95 -31.84 -2.36
CA LEU A 562 -22.77 -31.03 -1.16
C LEU A 562 -22.31 -31.92 0.01
N PRO A 563 -21.09 -31.73 0.55
CA PRO A 563 -20.47 -32.64 1.51
C PRO A 563 -20.94 -32.39 2.95
N LEU A 564 -22.26 -32.38 3.15
CA LEU A 564 -22.92 -32.22 4.45
C LEU A 564 -23.86 -33.41 4.70
N GLU A 565 -24.07 -33.76 5.97
CA GLU A 565 -25.06 -34.76 6.38
C GLU A 565 -26.47 -34.29 6.01
N TYR A 566 -27.24 -35.16 5.36
CA TYR A 566 -28.64 -34.89 5.04
C TYR A 566 -29.54 -35.17 6.23
N VAL A 567 -30.47 -34.25 6.51
CA VAL A 567 -31.53 -34.43 7.49
C VAL A 567 -32.89 -34.08 6.90
N ALA A 568 -33.89 -34.92 7.19
CA ALA A 568 -35.26 -34.63 6.80
C ALA A 568 -35.73 -33.32 7.46
N SER A 569 -36.34 -32.47 6.66
CA SER A 569 -36.84 -31.17 7.10
C SER A 569 -38.36 -31.20 7.22
N GLN A 570 -38.90 -30.52 8.23
CA GLN A 570 -40.34 -30.30 8.38
C GLN A 570 -40.97 -29.50 7.22
N PHE A 571 -40.13 -28.94 6.35
CA PHE A 571 -40.53 -28.19 5.16
C PHE A 571 -40.48 -29.03 3.89
N GLN A 572 -40.32 -30.34 3.94
CA GLN A 572 -40.43 -31.13 2.72
C GLN A 572 -41.84 -31.07 2.14
N ASN A 573 -41.91 -31.00 0.81
CA ASN A 573 -43.19 -31.09 0.10
C ASN A 573 -43.79 -32.49 0.30
N GLU A 574 -45.08 -32.55 0.60
CA GLU A 574 -45.83 -33.81 0.84
C GLU A 574 -45.80 -34.81 -0.33
N LYS A 575 -45.22 -34.42 -1.48
CA LYS A 575 -45.06 -35.25 -2.69
C LYS A 575 -43.68 -35.90 -2.85
N SER A 576 -42.71 -35.71 -1.95
CA SER A 576 -41.40 -36.40 -2.05
C SER A 576 -41.39 -37.83 -1.49
N SER A 577 -42.52 -38.32 -0.97
CA SER A 577 -42.69 -39.67 -0.39
C SER A 577 -43.15 -40.73 -1.41
N LEU A 578 -42.86 -40.55 -2.69
CA LEU A 578 -42.98 -41.62 -3.69
C LEU A 578 -41.59 -41.88 -4.28
N SER A 579 -41.04 -43.00 -3.82
CA SER A 579 -39.83 -43.71 -4.25
C SER A 579 -39.67 -43.84 -5.76
#